data_AF-A0A2Z4IQJ8-F1
#
_entry.id   AF-A0A2Z4IQJ8-F1
#
_cell.length_a   1.000
_cell.length_b   1.000
_cell.length_c   1.000
_cell.angle_alpha   90.00
_cell.angle_beta   90.00
_cell.angle_gamma   90.00
#
_symmetry.space_group_name_H-M   'P 1'
#
loop_
_entity.id
_entity.type
_entity.pdbx_description
1 polymer ?
#
loop_
_entity_poly.entity_id
_entity_poly.type
_entity_poly.pdbx_seq_one_letter_code
_entity_poly.pdbx_strand_id
1 'polypeptide(L)'
;MWTAARAMMSRMSGVLAVTIASSVASGSRRGAGRRAGWGAGGRTGRVSLRQPLTRSDVDLIHELARLCSSTPGRGGSLGHRLFRHRIAGRNPGMPRSAAVTDEDPLTGLDDVPWAQLQHSYGMADDVPGHLRAMQAGVWEGRFPPSAQLANHIVHQGTRSQAAVYTVPFLVRMALDPRLVNRHRFVRLLVDIGIGLDNNYLPNGYDPRDDRASLANLRGEADDWAQWIGEAPDDEQRKEREGSWAQALINAEAVVRCYDAVREAVPALAVLLTSDSPELRSQTANLLAWFPESAATSIPLLKAFIADESSPGAAATGVVALGLLGEPATVPFIRRYLESPIVELRWASAFALTRFGTASPAVVDVLTQVIAQPPEKTETMPFLSGSYSGLAAMALAETSEATTLRAVDAMLVSVADGTGVGGFYDRYYTAHTLFTLVFPGNPGEPQSFGDLSNVQQHVVRFLADQDEAAWPSGAVDALRRWKVPTRHSHLRVYAGFVQAGQ
;
A
#
# COMPACT_ATOMS: atom_id res chain seq x y z
N MET A 1 35.95 -0.94 17.52
CA MET A 1 35.81 -2.26 16.86
C MET A 1 34.53 -3.01 17.26
N TRP A 2 34.14 -3.10 18.55
CA TRP A 2 32.87 -3.75 18.96
C TRP A 2 31.57 -2.92 18.76
N THR A 3 31.68 -1.61 18.54
CA THR A 3 30.53 -0.69 18.36
C THR A 3 30.00 -0.63 16.92
N ALA A 4 30.84 -0.87 15.91
CA ALA A 4 30.45 -0.86 14.50
C ALA A 4 29.65 -2.13 14.12
N ALA A 5 30.15 -3.31 14.54
CA ALA A 5 29.46 -4.59 14.33
C ALA A 5 28.08 -4.66 15.01
N ARG A 6 27.90 -3.99 16.15
CA ARG A 6 26.62 -3.91 16.87
C ARG A 6 25.62 -2.96 16.21
N ALA A 7 26.09 -1.88 15.58
CA ALA A 7 25.26 -0.98 14.79
C ALA A 7 24.81 -1.64 13.46
N MET A 8 25.66 -2.47 12.86
CA MET A 8 25.36 -3.27 11.66
C MET A 8 24.33 -4.39 11.97
N MET A 9 24.51 -5.14 13.06
CA MET A 9 23.52 -6.14 13.50
C MET A 9 22.16 -5.54 13.86
N SER A 10 22.12 -4.34 14.48
CA SER A 10 20.86 -3.66 14.78
C SER A 10 20.13 -3.16 13.51
N ARG A 11 20.83 -2.98 12.38
CA ARG A 11 20.24 -2.67 11.07
C ARG A 11 19.77 -3.94 10.35
N MET A 12 20.49 -5.07 10.51
CA MET A 12 20.15 -6.35 9.89
C MET A 12 18.93 -7.04 10.53
N SER A 13 18.69 -6.87 11.83
CA SER A 13 17.51 -7.46 12.50
C SER A 13 16.17 -6.97 11.95
N GLY A 14 16.13 -5.84 11.25
CA GLY A 14 14.93 -5.36 10.55
C GLY A 14 14.68 -6.02 9.19
N VAL A 15 15.71 -6.64 8.58
CA VAL A 15 15.65 -7.25 7.24
C VAL A 15 15.51 -8.77 7.33
N LEU A 16 16.06 -9.42 8.37
CA LEU A 16 16.04 -10.88 8.51
C LEU A 16 14.84 -11.46 9.28
N ALA A 17 14.07 -10.64 10.00
CA ALA A 17 12.98 -11.13 10.86
C ALA A 17 11.76 -11.71 10.10
N VAL A 18 11.72 -11.60 8.77
CA VAL A 18 10.60 -12.07 7.95
C VAL A 18 10.79 -13.51 7.44
N THR A 19 12.01 -14.06 7.48
CA THR A 19 12.30 -15.34 6.79
C THR A 19 12.45 -16.55 7.73
N ILE A 20 12.44 -16.39 9.07
CA ILE A 20 12.68 -17.50 10.02
C ILE A 20 11.46 -17.86 10.89
N ALA A 21 10.29 -17.22 10.71
CA ALA A 21 9.10 -17.54 11.50
C ALA A 21 8.35 -18.83 11.07
N SER A 22 8.69 -19.43 9.92
CA SER A 22 7.94 -20.58 9.39
C SER A 22 8.56 -21.97 9.65
N SER A 23 9.71 -22.08 10.32
CA SER A 23 10.40 -23.38 10.49
C SER A 23 10.66 -23.83 11.93
N VAL A 24 10.14 -23.14 12.96
CA VAL A 24 10.29 -23.58 14.37
C VAL A 24 8.92 -23.72 15.04
N ALA A 25 8.05 -24.54 14.45
CA ALA A 25 6.84 -25.05 15.09
C ALA A 25 6.88 -26.59 15.18
N SER A 26 8.03 -27.15 15.57
CA SER A 26 8.14 -28.54 16.02
C SER A 26 9.45 -28.75 16.80
N GLY A 27 9.41 -28.59 18.12
CA GLY A 27 10.58 -28.86 18.97
C GLY A 27 10.37 -28.43 20.42
N SER A 28 10.57 -29.36 21.34
CA SER A 28 10.09 -29.35 22.73
C SER A 28 10.86 -28.48 23.72
N ARG A 29 10.10 -27.98 24.72
CA ARG A 29 10.44 -27.56 26.11
C ARG A 29 11.86 -27.86 26.65
N ARG A 30 12.50 -26.85 27.28
CA ARG A 30 12.84 -26.72 28.74
C ARG A 30 13.93 -25.66 28.98
N GLY A 31 13.81 -24.88 30.07
CA GLY A 31 14.97 -24.50 30.91
C GLY A 31 15.41 -23.03 31.02
N ALA A 32 14.84 -22.32 32.00
CA ALA A 32 15.46 -21.40 32.98
C ALA A 32 16.59 -20.38 32.60
N GLY A 33 16.24 -19.08 32.70
CA GLY A 33 16.74 -18.16 33.74
C GLY A 33 18.14 -17.51 33.64
N ARG A 34 18.19 -16.18 33.50
CA ARG A 34 18.71 -15.20 34.51
C ARG A 34 18.77 -13.77 33.95
N ARG A 35 18.53 -12.81 34.85
CA ARG A 35 18.58 -11.35 34.68
C ARG A 35 20.01 -10.81 34.78
N ALA A 36 20.31 -9.71 34.10
CA ALA A 36 21.12 -8.60 34.61
C ALA A 36 20.85 -7.32 33.80
N GLY A 37 20.69 -6.18 34.49
CA GLY A 37 20.42 -4.86 33.92
C GLY A 37 21.62 -3.90 34.00
N TRP A 38 21.29 -2.60 33.85
CA TRP A 38 22.13 -1.39 33.83
C TRP A 38 22.75 -1.07 32.45
N GLY A 39 22.80 0.16 31.94
CA GLY A 39 22.51 1.51 32.45
C GLY A 39 22.98 2.53 31.38
N ALA A 40 22.39 3.72 31.37
CA ALA A 40 22.32 4.68 30.26
C ALA A 40 23.61 5.47 29.89
N GLY A 41 23.62 6.07 28.68
CA GLY A 41 24.35 7.32 28.39
C GLY A 41 24.76 7.55 26.92
N GLY A 42 24.26 8.62 26.29
CA GLY A 42 24.93 9.30 25.16
C GLY A 42 24.12 9.48 23.87
N ARG A 43 23.55 10.69 23.69
CA ARG A 43 22.84 11.17 22.49
C ARG A 43 23.78 11.34 21.28
N THR A 44 23.33 10.95 20.09
CA THR A 44 23.52 11.69 18.82
C THR A 44 22.37 11.33 17.88
N GLY A 45 21.66 12.33 17.37
CA GLY A 45 20.48 12.17 16.53
C GLY A 45 20.83 11.83 15.08
N ARG A 46 20.17 10.80 14.54
CA ARG A 46 19.85 10.63 13.12
C ARG A 46 18.53 9.86 13.03
N VAL A 47 17.53 10.50 12.44
CA VAL A 47 16.22 9.90 12.14
C VAL A 47 16.43 8.86 11.04
N SER A 48 16.21 7.59 11.36
CA SER A 48 16.22 6.47 10.41
C SER A 48 14.79 5.96 10.32
N LEU A 49 14.05 6.42 9.29
CA LEU A 49 12.71 5.94 8.98
C LEU A 49 12.82 4.68 8.11
N ARG A 50 13.02 3.52 8.76
CA ARG A 50 12.59 2.22 8.24
C ARG A 50 12.03 1.45 9.43
N GLN A 51 10.70 1.39 9.52
CA GLN A 51 10.03 0.61 10.56
C GLN A 51 10.11 -0.89 10.22
N PRO A 52 10.53 -1.75 11.16
CA PRO A 52 10.32 -3.20 11.01
C PRO A 52 8.82 -3.52 11.10
N LEU A 53 8.40 -4.64 10.47
CA LEU A 53 7.03 -5.13 10.55
C LEU A 53 6.55 -5.17 12.00
N THR A 54 5.36 -4.65 12.20
CA THR A 54 4.70 -4.52 13.48
C THR A 54 3.89 -5.77 13.76
N ARG A 55 3.60 -6.05 15.03
CA ARG A 55 2.69 -7.15 15.42
C ARG A 55 1.30 -7.00 14.76
N SER A 56 0.89 -5.77 14.44
CA SER A 56 -0.28 -5.44 13.63
C SER A 56 -0.29 -6.02 12.22
N ASP A 57 0.86 -6.26 11.59
CA ASP A 57 0.93 -6.88 10.25
C ASP A 57 0.64 -8.39 10.31
N VAL A 58 0.93 -9.02 11.44
CA VAL A 58 0.57 -10.42 11.75
C VAL A 58 -0.90 -10.52 12.17
N ASP A 59 -1.42 -9.51 12.87
CA ASP A 59 -2.84 -9.41 13.20
C ASP A 59 -3.71 -9.24 11.94
N LEU A 60 -3.23 -8.53 10.91
CA LEU A 60 -3.86 -8.44 9.58
C LEU A 60 -4.13 -9.84 8.99
N ILE A 61 -3.16 -10.75 9.09
CA ILE A 61 -3.26 -12.12 8.58
C ILE A 61 -4.26 -12.95 9.42
N HIS A 62 -4.23 -12.80 10.75
CA HIS A 62 -5.14 -13.53 11.63
C HIS A 62 -6.58 -13.04 11.56
N GLU A 63 -6.80 -11.75 11.33
CA GLU A 63 -8.14 -11.16 11.22
C GLU A 63 -8.79 -11.51 9.86
N LEU A 64 -8.01 -11.50 8.78
CA LEU A 64 -8.42 -12.05 7.48
C LEU A 64 -8.80 -13.53 7.58
N ALA A 65 -8.07 -14.33 8.37
CA ALA A 65 -8.38 -15.73 8.60
C ALA A 65 -9.67 -15.92 9.44
N ARG A 66 -9.92 -15.06 10.44
CA ARG A 66 -11.13 -15.11 11.29
C ARG A 66 -12.39 -14.69 10.55
N LEU A 67 -12.36 -13.60 9.79
CA LEU A 67 -13.50 -13.11 9.01
C LEU A 67 -13.90 -14.09 7.89
N CYS A 68 -12.97 -14.89 7.39
CA CYS A 68 -13.26 -15.97 6.44
C CYS A 68 -13.94 -17.20 7.06
N SER A 69 -13.99 -17.30 8.40
CA SER A 69 -14.51 -18.48 9.11
C SER A 69 -15.94 -18.31 9.64
N SER A 70 -16.56 -17.13 9.51
CA SER A 70 -17.98 -16.90 9.85
C SER A 70 -18.86 -16.90 8.60
N THR A 71 -19.53 -18.02 8.35
CA THR A 71 -20.51 -18.23 7.28
C THR A 71 -21.84 -17.51 7.56
N PRO A 72 -22.45 -16.88 6.53
CA PRO A 72 -23.90 -16.78 6.46
C PRO A 72 -24.48 -17.87 5.55
N GLY A 73 -25.58 -18.46 6.01
CA GLY A 73 -26.29 -19.56 5.37
C GLY A 73 -26.94 -19.25 4.03
N ARG A 74 -27.28 -20.34 3.34
CA ARG A 74 -27.82 -20.46 1.98
C ARG A 74 -29.12 -19.69 1.72
N GLY A 75 -29.24 -19.17 0.49
CA GLY A 75 -30.47 -18.86 -0.23
C GLY A 75 -30.22 -17.69 -1.19
N GLY A 76 -30.59 -17.66 -2.46
CA GLY A 76 -31.29 -18.55 -3.38
C GLY A 76 -31.31 -17.80 -4.73
N SER A 77 -31.22 -18.51 -5.84
CA SER A 77 -31.12 -17.91 -7.19
C SER A 77 -32.41 -17.18 -7.62
N LEU A 78 -32.27 -16.05 -8.30
CA LEU A 78 -33.25 -15.60 -9.29
C LEU A 78 -32.57 -14.73 -10.36
N GLY A 79 -32.78 -15.09 -11.63
CA GLY A 79 -32.13 -14.48 -12.78
C GLY A 79 -33.03 -13.58 -13.62
N HIS A 80 -32.43 -13.10 -14.72
CA HIS A 80 -32.99 -12.34 -15.86
C HIS A 80 -33.42 -10.89 -15.53
N ARG A 81 -33.18 -9.86 -16.35
CA ARG A 81 -33.19 -9.77 -17.83
C ARG A 81 -32.65 -8.39 -18.27
N LEU A 82 -31.91 -8.42 -19.38
CA LEU A 82 -31.77 -7.44 -20.49
C LEU A 82 -32.33 -6.01 -20.32
N PHE A 83 -31.46 -5.01 -20.52
CA PHE A 83 -31.82 -3.76 -21.21
C PHE A 83 -30.75 -3.39 -22.23
N ARG A 84 -31.09 -3.50 -23.52
CA ARG A 84 -30.37 -2.87 -24.63
C ARG A 84 -30.96 -1.49 -24.83
N HIS A 85 -30.16 -0.43 -24.71
CA HIS A 85 -30.45 0.82 -25.38
C HIS A 85 -29.34 1.16 -26.37
N ARG A 86 -29.80 1.36 -27.60
CA ARG A 86 -29.09 1.68 -28.82
C ARG A 86 -28.96 3.21 -28.87
N ILE A 87 -27.75 3.74 -28.89
CA ILE A 87 -27.51 5.11 -29.35
C ILE A 87 -26.58 5.03 -30.56
N ALA A 88 -27.17 5.31 -31.72
CA ALA A 88 -26.46 5.53 -32.97
C ALA A 88 -26.16 7.03 -33.09
N GLY A 89 -24.90 7.37 -33.27
CA GLY A 89 -24.44 8.73 -33.58
C GLY A 89 -23.06 8.66 -34.21
N ARG A 90 -23.02 8.69 -35.55
CA ARG A 90 -21.80 8.82 -36.35
C ARG A 90 -21.10 10.13 -36.02
N ASN A 91 -19.81 10.09 -35.72
CA ASN A 91 -18.92 11.25 -35.83
C ASN A 91 -17.74 10.90 -36.75
N PRO A 92 -17.50 11.63 -37.86
CA PRO A 92 -16.42 11.33 -38.78
C PRO A 92 -15.14 12.09 -38.39
N GLY A 93 -14.00 11.39 -38.35
CA GLY A 93 -12.68 12.01 -38.29
C GLY A 93 -11.86 11.68 -37.04
N MET A 94 -11.54 10.39 -36.83
CA MET A 94 -10.42 9.99 -35.96
C MET A 94 -9.22 9.59 -36.83
N PRO A 95 -7.98 9.94 -36.43
CA PRO A 95 -6.79 9.43 -37.09
C PRO A 95 -6.69 7.91 -36.94
N ARG A 96 -6.12 7.27 -37.95
CA ARG A 96 -5.99 5.81 -38.10
C ARG A 96 -5.51 5.13 -36.81
N SER A 97 -6.25 4.09 -36.42
CA SER A 97 -5.86 2.99 -35.53
C SER A 97 -4.34 2.80 -35.51
N ALA A 98 -3.74 2.85 -34.31
CA ALA A 98 -2.45 2.21 -34.08
C ALA A 98 -2.55 0.79 -34.66
N ALA A 99 -1.56 0.37 -35.44
CA ALA A 99 -1.54 -0.95 -36.04
C ALA A 99 -1.60 -1.97 -34.92
N VAL A 100 -2.73 -2.68 -34.82
CA VAL A 100 -2.84 -3.88 -33.98
C VAL A 100 -1.84 -4.86 -34.57
N THR A 101 -0.74 -5.11 -33.87
CA THR A 101 0.15 -6.21 -34.21
C THR A 101 -0.62 -7.49 -33.91
N ASP A 102 -0.88 -8.31 -34.93
CA ASP A 102 -1.58 -9.60 -34.79
C ASP A 102 -0.79 -10.62 -33.94
N GLU A 103 0.46 -10.27 -33.59
CA GLU A 103 1.38 -11.04 -32.78
C GLU A 103 0.79 -11.41 -31.40
N ASP A 104 1.09 -12.62 -30.95
CA ASP A 104 0.72 -13.11 -29.63
C ASP A 104 1.44 -12.27 -28.56
N PRO A 105 0.73 -11.66 -27.57
CA PRO A 105 1.37 -10.89 -26.50
C PRO A 105 2.35 -11.73 -25.64
N LEU A 106 2.27 -13.06 -25.68
CA LEU A 106 3.20 -13.98 -25.02
C LEU A 106 4.37 -14.46 -25.90
N THR A 107 4.57 -13.89 -27.09
CA THR A 107 5.72 -14.21 -27.94
C THR A 107 7.04 -14.03 -27.18
N GLY A 108 7.90 -15.05 -27.24
CA GLY A 108 9.19 -15.11 -26.54
C GLY A 108 9.12 -15.50 -25.05
N LEU A 109 7.95 -15.92 -24.55
CA LEU A 109 7.78 -16.28 -23.13
C LEU A 109 8.69 -17.43 -22.68
N ASP A 110 8.85 -18.45 -23.53
CA ASP A 110 9.67 -19.63 -23.22
C ASP A 110 11.18 -19.42 -23.41
N ASP A 111 11.58 -18.28 -23.98
CA ASP A 111 13.00 -17.93 -24.17
C ASP A 111 13.64 -17.32 -22.90
N VAL A 112 12.81 -16.87 -21.95
CA VAL A 112 13.28 -16.33 -20.68
C VAL A 112 13.72 -17.50 -19.77
N PRO A 113 14.91 -17.42 -19.12
CA PRO A 113 15.43 -18.51 -18.30
C PRO A 113 14.75 -18.56 -16.91
N TRP A 114 13.44 -18.82 -16.86
CA TRP A 114 12.61 -18.80 -15.64
C TRP A 114 13.17 -19.66 -14.50
N ALA A 115 13.72 -20.83 -14.82
CA ALA A 115 14.38 -21.74 -13.87
C ALA A 115 15.59 -21.15 -13.13
N GLN A 116 16.14 -20.04 -13.64
CA GLN A 116 17.30 -19.34 -13.06
C GLN A 116 16.89 -18.04 -12.35
N LEU A 117 15.60 -17.70 -12.37
CA LEU A 117 15.05 -16.49 -11.77
C LEU A 117 14.32 -16.85 -10.48
N GLN A 118 14.40 -15.98 -9.49
CA GLN A 118 13.72 -16.18 -8.21
C GLN A 118 12.50 -15.27 -8.05
N HIS A 119 11.47 -15.82 -7.42
CA HIS A 119 10.34 -15.10 -6.84
C HIS A 119 10.23 -15.38 -5.33
N SER A 120 9.21 -14.84 -4.65
CA SER A 120 9.11 -14.86 -3.17
C SER A 120 8.95 -16.26 -2.52
N TYR A 121 8.83 -17.32 -3.33
CA TYR A 121 8.60 -18.70 -2.87
C TYR A 121 9.56 -19.70 -3.52
N GLY A 122 10.58 -19.24 -4.24
CA GLY A 122 11.55 -20.11 -4.91
C GLY A 122 11.86 -19.71 -6.34
N MET A 123 12.16 -20.70 -7.18
CA MET A 123 12.46 -20.52 -8.61
C MET A 123 11.17 -20.26 -9.41
N ALA A 124 11.30 -19.48 -10.47
CA ALA A 124 10.16 -18.90 -11.20
C ALA A 124 9.63 -19.75 -12.36
N ASP A 125 9.84 -21.07 -12.34
CA ASP A 125 9.38 -22.02 -13.37
C ASP A 125 7.86 -22.00 -13.60
N ASP A 126 7.10 -21.54 -12.61
CA ASP A 126 5.63 -21.45 -12.62
C ASP A 126 5.08 -20.16 -13.26
N VAL A 127 5.88 -19.10 -13.35
CA VAL A 127 5.49 -17.78 -13.87
C VAL A 127 4.89 -17.85 -15.29
N PRO A 128 5.44 -18.61 -16.25
CA PRO A 128 4.83 -18.78 -17.57
C PRO A 128 3.41 -19.34 -17.52
N GLY A 129 3.13 -20.25 -16.58
CA GLY A 129 1.80 -20.83 -16.39
C GLY A 129 0.79 -19.76 -15.97
N HIS A 130 1.18 -18.88 -15.04
CA HIS A 130 0.35 -17.76 -14.63
C HIS A 130 0.07 -16.76 -15.75
N LEU A 131 1.08 -16.39 -16.55
CA LEU A 131 0.92 -15.47 -17.68
C LEU A 131 -0.02 -16.02 -18.77
N ARG A 132 0.10 -17.32 -19.09
CA ARG A 132 -0.83 -17.99 -20.02
C ARG A 132 -2.26 -18.03 -19.48
N ALA A 133 -2.44 -18.32 -18.18
CA ALA A 133 -3.76 -18.30 -17.56
C ALA A 133 -4.38 -16.88 -17.55
N MET A 134 -3.56 -15.84 -17.38
CA MET A 134 -3.98 -14.44 -17.50
C MET A 134 -4.44 -14.11 -18.92
N GLN A 135 -3.68 -14.51 -19.95
CA GLN A 135 -4.04 -14.30 -21.36
C GLN A 135 -5.34 -15.03 -21.73
N ALA A 136 -5.52 -16.27 -21.25
CA ALA A 136 -6.73 -17.06 -21.52
C ALA A 136 -8.01 -16.40 -20.97
N GLY A 137 -7.89 -15.55 -19.95
CA GLY A 137 -9.00 -14.74 -19.41
C GLY A 137 -10.08 -15.52 -18.65
N VAL A 138 -9.98 -16.84 -18.56
CA VAL A 138 -10.90 -17.72 -17.83
C VAL A 138 -10.15 -18.37 -16.66
N TRP A 139 -10.71 -18.26 -15.46
CA TRP A 139 -10.17 -18.94 -14.29
C TRP A 139 -11.29 -19.46 -13.39
N GLU A 140 -11.02 -20.59 -12.76
CA GLU A 140 -11.85 -21.16 -11.69
C GLU A 140 -11.10 -20.98 -10.37
N GLY A 141 -11.83 -20.63 -9.31
CA GLY A 141 -11.26 -20.48 -7.97
C GLY A 141 -11.38 -19.07 -7.39
N ARG A 142 -10.91 -18.93 -6.15
CA ARG A 142 -11.14 -17.73 -5.32
C ARG A 142 -10.36 -16.50 -5.81
N PHE A 143 -9.16 -16.70 -6.34
CA PHE A 143 -8.27 -15.60 -6.73
C PHE A 143 -7.93 -15.68 -8.22
N PRO A 144 -8.01 -14.56 -8.95
CA PRO A 144 -7.64 -14.52 -10.36
C PRO A 144 -6.14 -14.80 -10.57
N PRO A 145 -5.74 -15.32 -11.74
CA PRO A 145 -4.33 -15.56 -12.07
C PRO A 145 -3.42 -14.35 -11.88
N SER A 146 -3.94 -13.13 -12.11
CA SER A 146 -3.20 -11.89 -11.86
C SER A 146 -2.84 -11.69 -10.38
N ALA A 147 -3.76 -12.01 -9.46
CA ALA A 147 -3.52 -11.91 -8.02
C ALA A 147 -2.56 -13.02 -7.53
N GLN A 148 -2.67 -14.21 -8.13
CA GLN A 148 -1.73 -15.30 -7.85
C GLN A 148 -0.32 -14.91 -8.30
N LEU A 149 -0.15 -14.44 -9.53
CA LEU A 149 1.14 -13.95 -10.03
C LEU A 149 1.67 -12.82 -9.14
N ALA A 150 0.86 -11.79 -8.86
CA ALA A 150 1.24 -10.68 -7.99
C ALA A 150 1.78 -11.16 -6.63
N ASN A 151 1.14 -12.18 -6.03
CA ASN A 151 1.60 -12.74 -4.76
C ASN A 151 2.96 -13.45 -4.85
N HIS A 152 3.38 -13.90 -6.02
CA HIS A 152 4.71 -14.52 -6.23
C HIS A 152 5.77 -13.46 -6.53
N ILE A 153 5.47 -12.49 -7.41
CA ILE A 153 6.47 -11.56 -7.94
C ILE A 153 6.55 -10.21 -7.22
N VAL A 154 5.52 -9.83 -6.46
CA VAL A 154 5.46 -8.59 -5.66
C VAL A 154 4.94 -8.88 -4.23
N HIS A 155 5.40 -9.97 -3.60
CA HIS A 155 4.88 -10.40 -2.30
C HIS A 155 5.09 -9.32 -1.22
N GLN A 156 3.99 -8.83 -0.64
CA GLN A 156 4.01 -7.77 0.39
C GLN A 156 4.84 -6.54 -0.02
N GLY A 157 4.85 -6.20 -1.32
CA GLY A 157 5.61 -5.06 -1.86
C GLY A 157 7.07 -5.37 -2.20
N THR A 158 7.57 -6.56 -1.85
CA THR A 158 8.90 -7.00 -2.26
C THR A 158 8.88 -7.42 -3.73
N ARG A 159 9.61 -6.69 -4.56
CA ARG A 159 9.72 -6.91 -6.01
C ARG A 159 10.80 -7.97 -6.27
N SER A 160 10.41 -9.09 -6.86
CA SER A 160 11.33 -10.18 -7.14
C SER A 160 12.14 -9.99 -8.41
N GLN A 161 13.20 -10.78 -8.58
CA GLN A 161 13.99 -10.79 -9.81
C GLN A 161 13.13 -11.18 -11.02
N ALA A 162 12.24 -12.16 -10.87
CA ALA A 162 11.32 -12.61 -11.92
C ALA A 162 10.34 -11.52 -12.37
N ALA A 163 9.95 -10.61 -11.47
CA ALA A 163 9.00 -9.53 -11.76
C ALA A 163 9.42 -8.69 -12.98
N VAL A 164 10.70 -8.32 -13.07
CA VAL A 164 11.27 -7.53 -14.17
C VAL A 164 10.97 -8.17 -15.54
N TYR A 165 11.08 -9.49 -15.63
CA TYR A 165 10.93 -10.24 -16.87
C TYR A 165 9.47 -10.41 -17.29
N THR A 166 8.51 -10.17 -16.39
CA THR A 166 7.08 -10.20 -16.72
C THR A 166 6.60 -8.92 -17.42
N VAL A 167 7.32 -7.80 -17.25
CA VAL A 167 6.89 -6.47 -17.72
C VAL A 167 6.57 -6.44 -19.22
N PRO A 168 7.42 -6.94 -20.15
CA PRO A 168 7.13 -6.86 -21.58
C PRO A 168 5.83 -7.59 -21.97
N PHE A 169 5.56 -8.73 -21.34
CA PHE A 169 4.34 -9.52 -21.57
C PHE A 169 3.10 -8.80 -21.03
N LEU A 170 3.17 -8.25 -19.82
CA LEU A 170 2.08 -7.48 -19.22
C LEU A 170 1.76 -6.22 -20.03
N VAL A 171 2.77 -5.53 -20.57
CA VAL A 171 2.60 -4.36 -21.44
C VAL A 171 1.86 -4.74 -22.72
N ARG A 172 2.30 -5.81 -23.42
CA ARG A 172 1.61 -6.27 -24.63
C ARG A 172 0.19 -6.73 -24.34
N MET A 173 -0.04 -7.45 -23.25
CA MET A 173 -1.40 -7.85 -22.84
C MET A 173 -2.29 -6.66 -22.48
N ALA A 174 -1.75 -5.60 -21.86
CA ALA A 174 -2.51 -4.38 -21.57
C ALA A 174 -2.92 -3.62 -22.84
N LEU A 175 -2.04 -3.61 -23.85
CA LEU A 175 -2.25 -2.93 -25.12
C LEU A 175 -3.12 -3.73 -26.11
N ASP A 176 -3.20 -5.06 -25.97
CA ASP A 176 -3.97 -5.91 -26.87
C ASP A 176 -5.49 -5.75 -26.65
N PRO A 177 -6.25 -5.15 -27.59
CA PRO A 177 -7.69 -4.94 -27.44
C PRO A 177 -8.52 -6.23 -27.47
N ARG A 178 -7.93 -7.37 -27.85
CA ARG A 178 -8.59 -8.69 -27.86
C ARG A 178 -8.76 -9.25 -26.45
N LEU A 179 -7.93 -8.83 -25.49
CA LEU A 179 -7.95 -9.34 -24.13
C LEU A 179 -8.97 -8.61 -23.23
N VAL A 180 -9.55 -9.37 -22.31
CA VAL A 180 -10.44 -8.87 -21.25
C VAL A 180 -9.65 -8.53 -19.99
N ASN A 181 -10.25 -7.77 -19.06
CA ASN A 181 -9.65 -7.44 -17.76
C ASN A 181 -8.27 -6.75 -17.84
N ARG A 182 -7.98 -6.03 -18.92
CA ARG A 182 -6.69 -5.35 -19.18
C ARG A 182 -6.25 -4.41 -18.06
N HIS A 183 -7.20 -3.85 -17.31
CA HIS A 183 -6.96 -3.00 -16.15
C HIS A 183 -6.15 -3.73 -15.05
N ARG A 184 -6.27 -5.07 -14.95
CA ARG A 184 -5.51 -5.89 -13.99
C ARG A 184 -4.04 -6.03 -14.39
N PHE A 185 -3.73 -6.03 -15.68
CA PHE A 185 -2.35 -6.04 -16.16
C PHE A 185 -1.67 -4.71 -15.86
N VAL A 186 -2.38 -3.60 -16.09
CA VAL A 186 -1.91 -2.26 -15.71
C VAL A 186 -1.73 -2.15 -14.20
N ARG A 187 -2.67 -2.68 -13.39
CA ARG A 187 -2.50 -2.72 -11.93
C ARG A 187 -1.24 -3.49 -11.52
N LEU A 188 -1.00 -4.66 -12.10
CA LEU A 188 0.21 -5.44 -11.78
C LEU A 188 1.50 -4.70 -12.20
N LEU A 189 1.47 -3.93 -13.29
CA LEU A 189 2.60 -3.07 -13.68
C LEU A 189 2.86 -1.97 -12.63
N VAL A 190 1.82 -1.40 -12.01
CA VAL A 190 1.98 -0.49 -10.86
C VAL A 190 2.68 -1.23 -9.72
N ASP A 191 2.15 -2.40 -9.33
CA ASP A 191 2.69 -3.18 -8.23
C ASP A 191 4.15 -3.59 -8.49
N ILE A 192 4.51 -3.94 -9.73
CA ILE A 192 5.90 -4.22 -10.13
C ILE A 192 6.76 -2.96 -10.02
N GLY A 193 6.27 -1.82 -10.51
CA GLY A 193 7.04 -0.58 -10.54
C GLY A 193 7.43 -0.11 -9.13
N ILE A 194 6.47 -0.06 -8.21
CA ILE A 194 6.67 0.56 -6.88
C ILE A 194 6.53 -0.41 -5.70
N GLY A 195 6.00 -1.62 -5.88
CA GLY A 195 5.57 -2.45 -4.77
C GLY A 195 4.15 -2.09 -4.33
N LEU A 196 3.95 -1.82 -3.04
CA LEU A 196 2.63 -1.41 -2.52
C LEU A 196 2.56 0.12 -2.41
N ASP A 197 1.46 0.69 -2.91
CA ASP A 197 1.21 2.14 -2.89
C ASP A 197 1.12 2.73 -1.47
N ASN A 198 0.59 1.97 -0.52
CA ASN A 198 0.48 2.37 0.89
C ASN A 198 1.83 2.74 1.55
N ASN A 199 2.96 2.27 1.01
CA ASN A 199 4.30 2.63 1.50
C ASN A 199 4.71 4.07 1.12
N TYR A 200 4.05 4.64 0.12
CA TYR A 200 4.42 5.93 -0.47
C TYR A 200 3.32 6.98 -0.33
N LEU A 201 2.06 6.55 -0.14
CA LEU A 201 0.96 7.46 0.15
C LEU A 201 1.11 8.09 1.55
N PRO A 202 0.71 9.36 1.71
CA PRO A 202 0.12 10.23 0.69
C PRO A 202 1.17 10.89 -0.23
N ASN A 203 2.47 10.72 0.03
CA ASN A 203 3.52 11.60 -0.47
C ASN A 203 3.99 11.36 -1.93
N GLY A 204 3.68 10.21 -2.53
CA GLY A 204 4.17 9.85 -3.86
C GLY A 204 5.52 9.14 -3.80
N TYR A 205 5.99 8.66 -4.95
CA TYR A 205 7.17 7.78 -5.04
C TYR A 205 8.41 8.54 -5.54
N ASP A 206 9.56 8.36 -4.87
CA ASP A 206 10.85 8.90 -5.30
C ASP A 206 11.82 7.77 -5.69
N PRO A 207 12.10 7.56 -7.00
CA PRO A 207 13.02 6.50 -7.44
C PRO A 207 14.46 6.73 -6.97
N ARG A 208 14.83 7.94 -6.56
CA ARG A 208 16.20 8.24 -6.10
C ARG A 208 16.52 7.52 -4.79
N ASP A 209 15.51 7.29 -3.93
CA ASP A 209 15.70 6.59 -2.66
C ASP A 209 16.07 5.13 -2.87
N ASP A 210 15.44 4.47 -3.84
CA ASP A 210 15.73 3.07 -4.21
C ASP A 210 17.11 2.96 -4.89
N ARG A 211 17.46 3.90 -5.79
CA ARG A 211 18.80 3.96 -6.41
C ARG A 211 19.90 4.23 -5.38
N ALA A 212 19.66 5.16 -4.44
CA ALA A 212 20.59 5.45 -3.36
C ALA A 212 20.75 4.26 -2.41
N SER A 213 19.67 3.53 -2.12
CA SER A 213 19.71 2.30 -1.32
C SER A 213 20.59 1.23 -1.96
N LEU A 214 20.45 1.00 -3.27
CA LEU A 214 21.30 0.07 -4.02
C LEU A 214 22.77 0.54 -4.05
N ALA A 215 23.02 1.84 -4.28
CA ALA A 215 24.37 2.38 -4.29
C ALA A 215 25.06 2.26 -2.93
N ASN A 216 24.34 2.53 -1.84
CA ASN A 216 24.83 2.34 -0.47
C ASN A 216 25.17 0.88 -0.20
N LEU A 217 24.27 -0.05 -0.57
CA LEU A 217 24.50 -1.48 -0.40
C LEU A 217 25.77 -1.93 -1.13
N ARG A 218 25.96 -1.50 -2.39
CA ARG A 218 27.19 -1.78 -3.15
C ARG A 218 28.43 -1.14 -2.55
N GLY A 219 28.30 0.04 -1.94
CA GLY A 219 29.39 0.72 -1.23
C GLY A 219 29.84 0.01 0.05
N GLU A 220 28.96 -0.82 0.64
CA GLU A 220 29.27 -1.66 1.81
C GLU A 220 29.94 -2.99 1.42
N ALA A 221 30.24 -3.23 0.14
CA ALA A 221 30.74 -4.54 -0.34
C ALA A 221 31.99 -5.04 0.40
N ASP A 222 32.93 -4.14 0.74
CA ASP A 222 34.14 -4.51 1.49
C ASP A 222 33.82 -4.90 2.94
N ASP A 223 32.87 -4.22 3.59
CA ASP A 223 32.40 -4.54 4.94
C ASP A 223 31.69 -5.91 4.96
N TRP A 224 30.88 -6.20 3.93
CA TRP A 224 30.24 -7.51 3.75
C TRP A 224 31.27 -8.61 3.48
N ALA A 225 32.27 -8.35 2.63
CA ALA A 225 33.35 -9.29 2.35
C ALA A 225 34.17 -9.62 3.60
N GLN A 226 34.47 -8.60 4.42
CA GLN A 226 35.11 -8.80 5.73
C GLN A 226 34.24 -9.68 6.64
N TRP A 227 32.95 -9.34 6.79
CA TRP A 227 32.03 -10.13 7.62
C TRP A 227 31.88 -11.58 7.16
N ILE A 228 31.87 -11.82 5.84
CA ILE A 228 31.88 -13.18 5.26
C ILE A 228 33.20 -13.90 5.59
N GLY A 229 34.34 -13.21 5.45
CA GLY A 229 35.66 -13.76 5.76
C GLY A 229 35.86 -14.11 7.24
N GLU A 230 35.21 -13.37 8.15
CA GLU A 230 35.19 -13.61 9.59
C GLU A 230 34.21 -14.74 10.01
N ALA A 231 33.66 -15.52 9.08
CA ALA A 231 32.84 -16.68 9.41
C ALA A 231 33.68 -17.75 10.14
N PRO A 232 33.18 -18.32 11.26
CA PRO A 232 33.92 -19.30 12.06
C PRO A 232 34.05 -20.66 11.37
N ASP A 233 33.18 -20.96 10.41
CA ASP A 233 33.14 -22.21 9.64
C ASP A 233 32.59 -22.00 8.22
N ASP A 234 32.68 -23.03 7.39
CA ASP A 234 32.29 -22.98 5.98
C ASP A 234 30.76 -22.91 5.77
N GLU A 235 29.98 -23.43 6.72
CA GLU A 235 28.51 -23.39 6.66
C GLU A 235 28.02 -21.96 6.86
N GLN A 236 28.48 -21.31 7.92
CA GLN A 236 28.20 -19.90 8.18
C GLN A 236 28.76 -19.01 7.07
N ARG A 237 29.91 -19.34 6.48
CA ARG A 237 30.43 -18.56 5.33
C ARG A 237 29.43 -18.57 4.18
N LYS A 238 28.91 -19.74 3.80
CA LYS A 238 27.92 -19.89 2.73
C LYS A 238 26.60 -19.19 3.05
N GLU A 239 26.14 -19.26 4.30
CA GLU A 239 24.94 -18.53 4.74
C GLU A 239 25.12 -17.01 4.62
N ARG A 240 26.29 -16.49 5.00
CA ARG A 240 26.62 -15.07 4.90
C ARG A 240 26.74 -14.63 3.44
N GLU A 241 27.39 -15.44 2.59
CA GLU A 241 27.47 -15.23 1.13
C GLU A 241 26.08 -15.20 0.49
N GLY A 242 25.21 -16.15 0.84
CA GLY A 242 23.83 -16.21 0.36
C GLY A 242 23.00 -15.00 0.81
N SER A 243 23.18 -14.57 2.06
CA SER A 243 22.50 -13.38 2.60
C SER A 243 22.89 -12.11 1.84
N TRP A 244 24.18 -11.93 1.56
CA TRP A 244 24.69 -10.81 0.76
C TRP A 244 24.14 -10.86 -0.68
N ALA A 245 24.24 -12.01 -1.33
CA ALA A 245 23.74 -12.20 -2.69
C ALA A 245 22.24 -11.89 -2.78
N GLN A 246 21.43 -12.37 -1.82
CA GLN A 246 20.00 -12.09 -1.80
C GLN A 246 19.70 -10.61 -1.56
N ALA A 247 20.43 -9.95 -0.66
CA ALA A 247 20.26 -8.52 -0.41
C ALA A 247 20.52 -7.69 -1.68
N LEU A 248 21.59 -8.01 -2.41
CA LEU A 248 21.89 -7.38 -3.70
C LEU A 248 20.80 -7.66 -4.74
N ILE A 249 20.40 -8.92 -4.92
CA ILE A 249 19.36 -9.31 -5.88
C ILE A 249 18.07 -8.53 -5.62
N ASN A 250 17.64 -8.42 -4.35
CA ASN A 250 16.43 -7.69 -3.99
C ASN A 250 16.56 -6.19 -4.29
N ALA A 251 17.68 -5.56 -3.91
CA ALA A 251 17.91 -4.14 -4.17
C ALA A 251 18.01 -3.82 -5.68
N GLU A 252 18.60 -4.71 -6.46
CA GLU A 252 18.67 -4.58 -7.92
C GLU A 252 17.31 -4.80 -8.58
N ALA A 253 16.55 -5.79 -8.14
CA ALA A 253 15.21 -6.07 -8.65
C ALA A 253 14.28 -4.85 -8.48
N VAL A 254 14.34 -4.19 -7.32
CA VAL A 254 13.62 -2.95 -7.03
C VAL A 254 13.86 -1.88 -8.11
N VAL A 255 15.13 -1.56 -8.40
CA VAL A 255 15.48 -0.53 -9.39
C VAL A 255 15.12 -0.97 -10.81
N ARG A 256 15.41 -2.23 -11.17
CA ARG A 256 15.13 -2.77 -12.50
C ARG A 256 13.64 -2.86 -12.81
N CYS A 257 12.82 -3.22 -11.83
CA CYS A 257 11.37 -3.26 -12.00
C CYS A 257 10.82 -1.85 -12.28
N TYR A 258 11.25 -0.87 -11.50
CA TYR A 258 10.86 0.52 -11.71
C TYR A 258 11.24 1.00 -13.12
N ASP A 259 12.50 0.79 -13.52
CA ASP A 259 12.99 1.21 -14.84
C ASP A 259 12.25 0.53 -16.00
N ALA A 260 12.02 -0.79 -15.90
CA ALA A 260 11.30 -1.53 -16.92
C ALA A 260 9.86 -1.02 -17.13
N VAL A 261 9.15 -0.71 -16.03
CA VAL A 261 7.79 -0.16 -16.14
C VAL A 261 7.82 1.29 -16.63
N ARG A 262 8.76 2.11 -16.13
CA ARG A 262 8.95 3.51 -16.55
C ARG A 262 9.15 3.62 -18.07
N GLU A 263 9.95 2.72 -18.65
CA GLU A 263 10.18 2.67 -20.10
C GLU A 263 8.90 2.36 -20.90
N ALA A 264 7.95 1.61 -20.33
CA ALA A 264 6.68 1.29 -20.96
C ALA A 264 5.60 2.38 -20.81
N VAL A 265 5.77 3.33 -19.89
CA VAL A 265 4.78 4.38 -19.59
C VAL A 265 4.31 5.14 -20.83
N PRO A 266 5.17 5.63 -21.74
CA PRO A 266 4.72 6.35 -22.92
C PRO A 266 3.80 5.53 -23.83
N ALA A 267 4.07 4.22 -23.99
CA ALA A 267 3.24 3.34 -24.81
C ALA A 267 1.88 3.07 -24.16
N LEU A 268 1.85 2.91 -22.83
CA LEU A 268 0.63 2.63 -22.06
C LEU A 268 -0.29 3.85 -21.94
N ALA A 269 0.22 5.08 -22.10
CA ALA A 269 -0.56 6.31 -21.94
C ALA A 269 -1.78 6.40 -22.89
N VAL A 270 -1.74 5.71 -24.04
CA VAL A 270 -2.88 5.61 -24.97
C VAL A 270 -4.13 5.01 -24.31
N LEU A 271 -3.95 4.18 -23.27
CA LEU A 271 -5.04 3.50 -22.56
C LEU A 271 -5.92 4.47 -21.74
N LEU A 272 -5.49 5.73 -21.54
CA LEU A 272 -6.35 6.81 -21.05
C LEU A 272 -7.55 7.11 -21.98
N THR A 273 -7.53 6.61 -23.22
CA THR A 273 -8.63 6.78 -24.20
C THR A 273 -9.47 5.51 -24.40
N SER A 274 -9.24 4.48 -23.58
CA SER A 274 -10.01 3.22 -23.62
C SER A 274 -11.49 3.45 -23.35
N ASP A 275 -12.37 2.59 -23.89
CA ASP A 275 -13.80 2.60 -23.57
C ASP A 275 -14.11 2.19 -22.11
N SER A 276 -13.24 1.38 -21.50
CA SER A 276 -13.40 0.93 -20.10
C SER A 276 -12.91 1.99 -19.10
N PRO A 277 -13.77 2.51 -18.21
CA PRO A 277 -13.36 3.47 -17.18
C PRO A 277 -12.38 2.89 -16.17
N GLU A 278 -12.44 1.57 -15.90
CA GLU A 278 -11.48 0.88 -15.04
C GLU A 278 -10.08 0.89 -15.64
N LEU A 279 -9.96 0.66 -16.97
CA LEU A 279 -8.68 0.71 -17.65
C LEU A 279 -8.13 2.14 -17.73
N ARG A 280 -8.99 3.14 -17.99
CA ARG A 280 -8.58 4.55 -17.97
C ARG A 280 -8.09 4.96 -16.59
N SER A 281 -8.85 4.63 -15.54
CA SER A 281 -8.47 4.91 -14.15
C SER A 281 -7.16 4.24 -13.77
N GLN A 282 -6.98 2.94 -14.05
CA GLN A 282 -5.73 2.26 -13.73
C GLN A 282 -4.53 2.81 -14.52
N THR A 283 -4.76 3.30 -15.74
CA THR A 283 -3.72 4.00 -16.50
C THR A 283 -3.35 5.32 -15.84
N ALA A 284 -4.32 6.11 -15.38
CA ALA A 284 -4.05 7.33 -14.63
C ALA A 284 -3.31 7.05 -13.30
N ASN A 285 -3.66 5.96 -12.60
CA ASN A 285 -2.91 5.48 -11.43
C ASN A 285 -1.47 5.14 -11.78
N LEU A 286 -1.22 4.39 -12.86
CA LEU A 286 0.13 4.08 -13.33
C LEU A 286 0.95 5.34 -13.53
N LEU A 287 0.41 6.34 -14.23
CA LEU A 287 1.13 7.58 -14.51
C LEU A 287 1.52 8.36 -13.25
N ALA A 288 0.79 8.19 -12.13
CA ALA A 288 1.04 8.90 -10.87
C ALA A 288 2.40 8.58 -10.24
N TRP A 289 2.98 7.43 -10.57
CA TRP A 289 4.13 6.85 -9.86
C TRP A 289 5.47 7.06 -10.58
N PHE A 290 5.46 7.74 -11.72
CA PHE A 290 6.65 7.98 -12.54
C PHE A 290 6.94 9.47 -12.68
N PRO A 291 7.47 10.13 -11.63
CA PRO A 291 7.81 11.56 -11.66
C PRO A 291 8.81 11.91 -12.77
N GLU A 292 9.72 10.99 -13.13
CA GLU A 292 10.65 11.17 -14.25
C GLU A 292 9.94 11.28 -15.62
N SER A 293 8.67 10.86 -15.70
CA SER A 293 7.81 10.99 -16.90
C SER A 293 6.78 12.14 -16.78
N ALA A 294 6.79 12.91 -15.69
CA ALA A 294 5.77 13.91 -15.37
C ALA A 294 5.54 14.94 -16.48
N ALA A 295 6.61 15.38 -17.16
CA ALA A 295 6.52 16.35 -18.26
C ALA A 295 5.58 15.90 -19.40
N THR A 296 5.50 14.59 -19.64
CA THR A 296 4.58 14.00 -20.63
C THR A 296 3.25 13.60 -20.00
N SER A 297 3.26 13.06 -18.79
CA SER A 297 2.05 12.58 -18.11
C SER A 297 1.09 13.72 -17.71
N ILE A 298 1.60 14.86 -17.25
CA ILE A 298 0.77 15.95 -16.72
C ILE A 298 -0.20 16.53 -17.79
N PRO A 299 0.25 16.89 -19.02
CA PRO A 299 -0.67 17.35 -20.05
C PRO A 299 -1.76 16.32 -20.39
N LEU A 300 -1.40 15.03 -20.47
CA LEU A 300 -2.33 13.94 -20.76
C LEU A 300 -3.36 13.76 -19.64
N LEU A 301 -2.92 13.77 -18.38
CA LEU A 301 -3.80 13.70 -17.21
C LEU A 301 -4.75 14.90 -17.16
N LYS A 302 -4.27 16.12 -17.45
CA LYS A 302 -5.14 17.32 -17.49
C LYS A 302 -6.22 17.22 -18.57
N ALA A 303 -5.89 16.73 -19.76
CA ALA A 303 -6.86 16.52 -20.83
C ALA A 303 -7.86 15.42 -20.44
N PHE A 304 -7.36 14.29 -19.94
CA PHE A 304 -8.17 13.19 -19.43
C PHE A 304 -9.19 13.64 -18.38
N ILE A 305 -8.77 14.37 -17.35
CA ILE A 305 -9.67 14.84 -16.27
C ILE A 305 -10.75 15.79 -16.82
N ALA A 306 -10.45 16.60 -17.83
CA ALA A 306 -11.41 17.58 -18.38
C ALA A 306 -12.56 16.91 -19.14
N ASP A 307 -12.30 15.76 -19.78
CA ASP A 307 -13.25 15.07 -20.65
C ASP A 307 -13.82 13.78 -20.01
N GLU A 308 -13.33 13.37 -18.84
CA GLU A 308 -13.74 12.12 -18.19
C GLU A 308 -15.15 12.23 -17.57
N SER A 309 -15.98 11.26 -17.94
CA SER A 309 -17.37 11.13 -17.50
C SER A 309 -17.53 10.34 -16.20
N SER A 310 -16.63 9.42 -15.89
CA SER A 310 -16.64 8.62 -14.66
C SER A 310 -16.05 9.42 -13.50
N PRO A 311 -16.84 9.74 -12.45
CA PRO A 311 -16.35 10.50 -11.29
C PRO A 311 -15.09 9.93 -10.65
N GLY A 312 -15.05 8.62 -10.42
CA GLY A 312 -13.90 7.96 -9.79
C GLY A 312 -12.66 7.93 -10.69
N ALA A 313 -12.83 7.75 -12.01
CA ALA A 313 -11.71 7.81 -12.94
C ALA A 313 -11.14 9.23 -13.05
N ALA A 314 -12.00 10.26 -13.10
CA ALA A 314 -11.57 11.66 -13.11
C ALA A 314 -10.85 12.03 -11.80
N ALA A 315 -11.40 11.60 -10.65
CA ALA A 315 -10.79 11.77 -9.34
C ALA A 315 -9.41 11.10 -9.25
N THR A 316 -9.25 9.89 -9.80
CA THR A 316 -7.96 9.20 -9.91
C THR A 316 -6.94 10.03 -10.69
N GLY A 317 -7.35 10.69 -11.78
CA GLY A 317 -6.49 11.62 -12.50
C GLY A 317 -6.06 12.83 -11.65
N VAL A 318 -6.97 13.40 -10.86
CA VAL A 318 -6.64 14.52 -9.95
C VAL A 318 -5.66 14.09 -8.85
N VAL A 319 -5.89 12.91 -8.24
CA VAL A 319 -4.93 12.31 -7.27
C VAL A 319 -3.57 12.09 -7.93
N ALA A 320 -3.53 11.57 -9.16
CA ALA A 320 -2.28 11.36 -9.90
C ALA A 320 -1.49 12.66 -10.10
N LEU A 321 -2.15 13.78 -10.42
CA LEU A 321 -1.49 15.09 -10.49
C LEU A 321 -0.90 15.52 -9.14
N GLY A 322 -1.60 15.25 -8.03
CA GLY A 322 -1.10 15.53 -6.69
C GLY A 322 0.13 14.70 -6.31
N LEU A 323 0.15 13.41 -6.68
CA LEU A 323 1.27 12.50 -6.41
C LEU A 323 2.50 12.80 -7.27
N LEU A 324 2.32 13.26 -8.51
CA LEU A 324 3.42 13.75 -9.35
C LEU A 324 4.08 15.01 -8.78
N GLY A 325 3.38 15.75 -7.91
CA GLY A 325 3.98 16.79 -7.07
C GLY A 325 4.45 18.04 -7.81
N GLU A 326 3.99 18.28 -9.05
CA GLU A 326 4.38 19.45 -9.84
C GLU A 326 3.56 20.69 -9.43
N PRO A 327 4.15 21.73 -8.80
CA PRO A 327 3.42 22.89 -8.27
C PRO A 327 2.61 23.65 -9.31
N ALA A 328 3.02 23.63 -10.59
CA ALA A 328 2.28 24.24 -11.70
C ALA A 328 0.89 23.60 -11.95
N THR A 329 0.59 22.46 -11.32
CA THR A 329 -0.73 21.82 -11.38
C THR A 329 -1.73 22.38 -10.38
N VAL A 330 -1.29 23.11 -9.34
CA VAL A 330 -2.16 23.61 -8.26
C VAL A 330 -3.36 24.44 -8.77
N PRO A 331 -3.21 25.40 -9.71
CA PRO A 331 -4.36 26.13 -10.26
C PRO A 331 -5.32 25.24 -11.06
N PHE A 332 -4.85 24.11 -11.60
CA PHE A 332 -5.71 23.12 -12.24
C PHE A 332 -6.52 22.32 -11.23
N ILE A 333 -5.84 21.80 -10.21
CA ILE A 333 -6.43 20.98 -9.14
C ILE A 333 -7.50 21.77 -8.38
N ARG A 334 -7.19 23.01 -7.96
CA ARG A 334 -8.07 23.84 -7.12
C ARG A 334 -9.47 24.06 -7.69
N ARG A 335 -9.64 24.00 -9.02
CA ARG A 335 -10.94 24.18 -9.70
C ARG A 335 -11.99 23.17 -9.23
N TYR A 336 -11.54 21.99 -8.80
CA TYR A 336 -12.39 20.88 -8.42
C TYR A 336 -12.76 20.87 -6.94
N LEU A 337 -12.18 21.75 -6.11
CA LEU A 337 -12.47 21.81 -4.67
C LEU A 337 -13.95 22.11 -4.38
N GLU A 338 -14.59 22.89 -5.26
CA GLU A 338 -16.02 23.26 -5.19
C GLU A 338 -16.88 22.47 -6.20
N SER A 339 -16.35 21.38 -6.77
CA SER A 339 -17.09 20.54 -7.72
C SER A 339 -18.39 20.01 -7.10
N PRO A 340 -19.52 19.86 -7.82
CA PRO A 340 -20.69 19.16 -7.29
C PRO A 340 -20.43 17.65 -7.09
N ILE A 341 -19.43 17.09 -7.78
CA ILE A 341 -19.05 15.68 -7.73
C ILE A 341 -18.14 15.46 -6.51
N VAL A 342 -18.57 14.60 -5.58
CA VAL A 342 -17.91 14.39 -4.29
C VAL A 342 -16.48 13.84 -4.43
N GLU A 343 -16.27 12.93 -5.37
CA GLU A 343 -14.97 12.32 -5.65
C GLU A 343 -13.97 13.35 -6.18
N LEU A 344 -14.41 14.30 -7.00
CA LEU A 344 -13.56 15.38 -7.51
C LEU A 344 -13.21 16.40 -6.43
N ARG A 345 -14.17 16.76 -5.56
CA ARG A 345 -13.89 17.60 -4.39
C ARG A 345 -12.84 16.95 -3.49
N TRP A 346 -13.06 15.69 -3.16
CA TRP A 346 -12.16 14.89 -2.35
C TRP A 346 -10.75 14.82 -2.96
N ALA A 347 -10.65 14.45 -4.25
CA ALA A 347 -9.36 14.30 -4.90
C ALA A 347 -8.61 15.65 -4.97
N SER A 348 -9.33 16.75 -5.19
CA SER A 348 -8.76 18.09 -5.11
C SER A 348 -8.25 18.41 -3.72
N ALA A 349 -9.05 18.15 -2.68
CA ALA A 349 -8.65 18.41 -1.30
C ALA A 349 -7.42 17.58 -0.92
N PHE A 350 -7.40 16.27 -1.23
CA PHE A 350 -6.25 15.40 -1.06
C PHE A 350 -5.01 15.94 -1.80
N ALA A 351 -5.14 16.26 -3.08
CA ALA A 351 -4.01 16.69 -3.88
C ALA A 351 -3.47 18.06 -3.40
N LEU A 352 -4.31 18.95 -2.88
CA LEU A 352 -3.88 20.26 -2.38
C LEU A 352 -3.06 20.17 -1.08
N THR A 353 -3.29 19.17 -0.21
CA THR A 353 -2.45 19.00 1.00
C THR A 353 -1.01 18.67 0.65
N ARG A 354 -0.76 17.97 -0.46
CA ARG A 354 0.58 17.68 -0.99
C ARG A 354 1.41 18.92 -1.30
N PHE A 355 0.74 20.03 -1.61
CA PHE A 355 1.38 21.32 -1.89
C PHE A 355 1.36 22.25 -0.68
N GLY A 356 1.12 21.73 0.54
CA GLY A 356 0.99 22.52 1.76
C GLY A 356 -0.21 23.47 1.75
N THR A 357 -1.18 23.24 0.86
CA THR A 357 -2.38 24.09 0.73
C THR A 357 -3.53 23.49 1.53
N ALA A 358 -3.44 23.56 2.86
CA ALA A 358 -4.46 23.05 3.78
C ALA A 358 -5.40 24.17 4.27
N SER A 359 -6.13 24.79 3.35
CA SER A 359 -7.16 25.79 3.73
C SER A 359 -8.30 25.15 4.54
N PRO A 360 -9.11 25.93 5.29
CA PRO A 360 -10.28 25.39 6.01
C PRO A 360 -11.22 24.56 5.13
N ALA A 361 -11.45 24.99 3.88
CA ALA A 361 -12.27 24.24 2.92
C ALA A 361 -11.67 22.85 2.58
N VAL A 362 -10.34 22.74 2.49
CA VAL A 362 -9.66 21.45 2.27
C VAL A 362 -9.86 20.54 3.50
N VAL A 363 -9.67 21.07 4.70
CA VAL A 363 -9.87 20.33 5.96
C VAL A 363 -11.31 19.88 6.11
N ASP A 364 -12.28 20.74 5.76
CA ASP A 364 -13.71 20.44 5.79
C ASP A 364 -14.07 19.28 4.87
N VAL A 365 -13.60 19.32 3.61
CA VAL A 365 -13.83 18.25 2.63
C VAL A 365 -13.21 16.93 3.09
N LEU A 366 -11.96 16.94 3.55
CA LEU A 366 -11.29 15.72 4.04
C LEU A 366 -12.04 15.13 5.24
N THR A 367 -12.39 15.97 6.22
CA THR A 367 -13.14 15.55 7.41
C THR A 367 -14.50 14.95 7.04
N GLN A 368 -15.23 15.57 6.10
CA GLN A 368 -16.51 15.06 5.61
C GLN A 368 -16.35 13.68 4.96
N VAL A 369 -15.35 13.51 4.09
CA VAL A 369 -15.12 12.24 3.38
C VAL A 369 -14.63 11.13 4.31
N ILE A 370 -13.88 11.45 5.36
CA ILE A 370 -13.52 10.46 6.39
C ILE A 370 -14.78 9.90 7.04
N ALA A 371 -15.71 10.77 7.46
CA ALA A 371 -16.95 10.36 8.11
C ALA A 371 -17.98 9.72 7.15
N GLN A 372 -18.03 10.18 5.90
CA GLN A 372 -18.99 9.75 4.89
C GLN A 372 -18.29 9.59 3.53
N PRO A 373 -17.56 8.49 3.31
CA PRO A 373 -16.83 8.26 2.07
C PRO A 373 -17.80 8.02 0.90
N PRO A 374 -17.41 8.37 -0.34
CA PRO A 374 -18.11 7.96 -1.55
C PRO A 374 -18.26 6.44 -1.64
N GLU A 375 -19.20 5.99 -2.48
CA GLU A 375 -19.34 4.57 -2.79
C GLU A 375 -18.05 4.03 -3.44
N LYS A 376 -17.62 2.84 -3.02
CA LYS A 376 -16.45 2.20 -3.60
C LYS A 376 -16.72 1.78 -5.04
N THR A 377 -15.82 2.16 -5.93
CA THR A 377 -15.84 1.75 -7.34
C THR A 377 -14.48 1.19 -7.74
N GLU A 378 -14.43 0.37 -8.80
CA GLU A 378 -13.16 -0.11 -9.38
C GLU A 378 -12.34 1.02 -10.03
N THR A 379 -12.91 2.23 -10.14
CA THR A 379 -12.25 3.40 -10.72
C THR A 379 -11.52 4.26 -9.70
N MET A 380 -11.49 3.88 -8.42
CA MET A 380 -10.59 4.42 -7.40
C MET A 380 -9.58 3.33 -6.99
N PRO A 381 -8.37 3.31 -7.58
CA PRO A 381 -7.41 2.22 -7.38
C PRO A 381 -6.39 2.47 -6.26
N PHE A 382 -6.27 3.69 -5.75
CA PHE A 382 -5.31 4.01 -4.68
C PHE A 382 -5.73 3.40 -3.36
N LEU A 383 -4.77 2.94 -2.55
CA LEU A 383 -4.99 2.45 -1.19
C LEU A 383 -6.12 1.42 -1.10
N SER A 384 -6.18 0.50 -2.08
CA SER A 384 -7.24 -0.50 -2.20
C SER A 384 -8.66 0.08 -2.25
N GLY A 385 -8.83 1.27 -2.84
CA GLY A 385 -10.12 1.96 -2.96
C GLY A 385 -10.60 2.63 -1.68
N SER A 386 -9.70 2.89 -0.72
CA SER A 386 -10.06 3.55 0.54
C SER A 386 -10.04 5.07 0.43
N TYR A 387 -11.22 5.67 0.28
CA TYR A 387 -11.40 7.12 0.29
C TYR A 387 -11.11 7.72 1.67
N SER A 388 -11.67 7.12 2.73
CA SER A 388 -11.53 7.65 4.09
C SER A 388 -10.11 7.47 4.61
N GLY A 389 -9.47 6.33 4.36
CA GLY A 389 -8.08 6.09 4.72
C GLY A 389 -7.14 7.11 4.07
N LEU A 390 -7.29 7.34 2.77
CA LEU A 390 -6.44 8.29 2.07
C LEU A 390 -6.74 9.75 2.47
N ALA A 391 -8.01 10.08 2.76
CA ALA A 391 -8.38 11.38 3.33
C ALA A 391 -7.81 11.59 4.73
N ALA A 392 -7.81 10.55 5.59
CA ALA A 392 -7.22 10.59 6.93
C ALA A 392 -5.70 10.79 6.85
N MET A 393 -5.01 10.08 5.94
CA MET A 393 -3.58 10.28 5.68
C MET A 393 -3.29 11.72 5.20
N ALA A 394 -4.10 12.29 4.30
CA ALA A 394 -3.92 13.67 3.88
C ALA A 394 -4.21 14.69 4.99
N LEU A 395 -5.23 14.43 5.81
CA LEU A 395 -5.57 15.28 6.95
C LEU A 395 -4.46 15.26 8.01
N ALA A 396 -3.80 14.11 8.19
CA ALA A 396 -2.66 13.92 9.09
C ALA A 396 -1.48 14.86 8.78
N GLU A 397 -1.34 15.29 7.53
CA GLU A 397 -0.31 16.25 7.08
C GLU A 397 -0.68 17.71 7.40
N THR A 398 -1.77 17.96 8.13
CA THR A 398 -2.25 19.29 8.50
C THR A 398 -2.23 19.52 10.01
N SER A 399 -2.22 20.78 10.45
CA SER A 399 -2.32 21.12 11.88
C SER A 399 -3.67 20.77 12.51
N GLU A 400 -4.71 20.52 11.70
CA GLU A 400 -6.07 20.26 12.15
C GLU A 400 -6.33 18.77 12.47
N ALA A 401 -5.36 17.89 12.17
CA ALA A 401 -5.49 16.43 12.27
C ALA A 401 -5.87 15.91 13.67
N THR A 402 -5.49 16.64 14.72
CA THR A 402 -5.71 16.28 16.12
C THR A 402 -6.78 17.13 16.78
N THR A 403 -7.60 17.85 16.02
CA THR A 403 -8.82 18.46 16.57
C THR A 403 -9.85 17.39 16.93
N LEU A 404 -10.72 17.67 17.91
CA LEU A 404 -11.82 16.76 18.26
C LEU A 404 -12.68 16.44 17.05
N ARG A 405 -12.99 17.44 16.21
CA ARG A 405 -13.78 17.25 14.99
C ARG A 405 -13.14 16.24 14.01
N ALA A 406 -11.83 16.35 13.78
CA ALA A 406 -11.11 15.43 12.91
C ALA A 406 -11.08 14.00 13.49
N VAL A 407 -10.82 13.90 14.79
CA VAL A 407 -10.81 12.62 15.52
C VAL A 407 -12.19 11.97 15.53
N ASP A 408 -13.26 12.73 15.76
CA ASP A 408 -14.63 12.25 15.73
C ASP A 408 -14.97 11.67 14.35
N ALA A 409 -14.58 12.35 13.27
CA ALA A 409 -14.78 11.83 11.91
C ALA A 409 -14.04 10.50 11.69
N MET A 410 -12.80 10.37 12.15
CA MET A 410 -12.05 9.12 12.06
C MET A 410 -12.69 8.00 12.90
N LEU A 411 -13.20 8.32 14.09
CA LEU A 411 -13.90 7.36 14.96
C LEU A 411 -15.21 6.88 14.33
N VAL A 412 -15.98 7.78 13.71
CA VAL A 412 -17.18 7.42 12.91
C VAL A 412 -16.80 6.45 11.79
N SER A 413 -15.77 6.77 11.01
CA SER A 413 -15.28 5.89 9.93
C SER A 413 -14.88 4.50 10.44
N VAL A 414 -14.21 4.44 11.60
CA VAL A 414 -13.78 3.19 12.23
C VAL A 414 -14.97 2.36 12.74
N ALA A 415 -16.01 3.01 13.28
CA ALA A 415 -17.22 2.35 13.75
C ALA A 415 -18.08 1.80 12.58
N ASP A 416 -18.27 2.62 11.54
CA ASP A 416 -19.11 2.27 10.39
C ASP A 416 -18.44 1.26 9.45
N GLY A 417 -17.11 1.16 9.48
CA GLY A 417 -16.32 0.19 8.69
C GLY A 417 -16.43 -1.27 9.18
N THR A 418 -17.43 -1.61 9.99
CA THR A 418 -17.69 -2.96 10.51
C THR A 418 -18.31 -3.87 9.42
N GLY A 419 -17.52 -4.29 8.43
CA GLY A 419 -17.98 -5.23 7.39
C GLY A 419 -16.97 -5.49 6.28
N VAL A 420 -17.24 -6.50 5.44
CA VAL A 420 -16.30 -6.94 4.37
C VAL A 420 -16.00 -5.81 3.38
N GLY A 421 -16.98 -4.95 3.08
CA GLY A 421 -16.80 -3.78 2.20
C GLY A 421 -16.05 -2.60 2.85
N GLY A 422 -16.04 -2.51 4.19
CA GLY A 422 -15.44 -1.41 4.95
C GLY A 422 -14.05 -1.69 5.51
N PHE A 423 -13.53 -2.91 5.32
CA PHE A 423 -12.27 -3.35 5.95
C PHE A 423 -11.10 -2.39 5.73
N TYR A 424 -10.79 -2.04 4.48
CA TYR A 424 -9.65 -1.15 4.18
C TYR A 424 -9.84 0.26 4.74
N ASP A 425 -11.07 0.80 4.69
CA ASP A 425 -11.37 2.11 5.29
C ASP A 425 -11.13 2.12 6.78
N ARG A 426 -11.64 1.10 7.46
CA ARG A 426 -11.44 0.91 8.89
C ARG A 426 -9.97 0.73 9.23
N TYR A 427 -9.27 -0.13 8.51
CA TYR A 427 -7.87 -0.45 8.75
C TYR A 427 -6.99 0.79 8.62
N TYR A 428 -7.03 1.47 7.47
CA TYR A 428 -6.17 2.61 7.21
C TYR A 428 -6.56 3.83 8.07
N THR A 429 -7.86 4.09 8.27
CA THR A 429 -8.29 5.21 9.12
C THR A 429 -7.90 4.97 10.58
N ALA A 430 -8.08 3.76 11.11
CA ALA A 430 -7.64 3.42 12.46
C ALA A 430 -6.12 3.56 12.59
N HIS A 431 -5.35 3.01 11.64
CA HIS A 431 -3.90 3.11 11.66
C HIS A 431 -3.42 4.57 11.73
N THR A 432 -4.00 5.45 10.89
CA THR A 432 -3.71 6.88 10.92
C THR A 432 -4.11 7.51 12.26
N LEU A 433 -5.33 7.26 12.74
CA LEU A 433 -5.84 7.80 14.00
C LEU A 433 -4.92 7.46 15.19
N PHE A 434 -4.57 6.18 15.37
CA PHE A 434 -3.75 5.75 16.51
C PHE A 434 -2.32 6.26 16.41
N THR A 435 -1.78 6.38 15.19
CA THR A 435 -0.43 6.96 14.98
C THR A 435 -0.41 8.44 15.34
N LEU A 436 -1.46 9.19 14.98
CA LEU A 436 -1.62 10.61 15.28
C LEU A 436 -1.85 10.89 16.77
N VAL A 437 -2.77 10.15 17.39
CA VAL A 437 -3.24 10.42 18.76
C VAL A 437 -2.31 9.82 19.82
N PHE A 438 -1.60 8.74 19.49
CA PHE A 438 -0.66 8.06 20.39
C PHE A 438 0.76 7.97 19.79
N PRO A 439 1.43 9.10 19.50
CA PRO A 439 2.74 9.12 18.87
C PRO A 439 3.86 8.73 19.85
N GLY A 440 4.93 8.10 19.36
CA GLY A 440 6.13 7.84 20.18
C GLY A 440 5.88 6.97 21.44
N ASN A 441 6.69 7.14 22.47
CA ASN A 441 6.63 6.36 23.72
C ASN A 441 6.60 7.29 24.94
N PRO A 442 5.56 7.23 25.81
CA PRO A 442 5.55 8.02 27.02
C PRO A 442 6.58 7.48 28.02
N GLY A 443 7.51 8.34 28.43
CA GLY A 443 8.59 8.00 29.36
C GLY A 443 8.07 7.34 30.65
N GLU A 444 6.95 7.81 31.19
CA GLU A 444 6.31 7.31 32.40
C GLU A 444 4.87 6.82 32.15
N PRO A 445 4.34 5.87 32.94
CA PRO A 445 2.94 5.48 32.87
C PRO A 445 2.01 6.69 32.99
N GLN A 446 1.03 6.81 32.10
CA GLN A 446 0.08 7.93 32.10
C GLN A 446 -1.20 7.53 32.83
N SER A 447 -1.66 8.32 33.79
CA SER A 447 -3.03 8.22 34.28
C SER A 447 -3.99 8.76 33.22
N PHE A 448 -5.28 8.46 33.33
CA PHE A 448 -6.27 8.94 32.35
C PHE A 448 -6.34 10.47 32.30
N GLY A 449 -6.13 11.15 33.43
CA GLY A 449 -6.08 12.62 33.51
C GLY A 449 -4.84 13.24 32.86
N ASP A 450 -3.76 12.47 32.71
CA ASP A 450 -2.52 12.94 32.06
C ASP A 450 -2.62 12.89 30.53
N LEU A 451 -3.59 12.13 29.99
CA LEU A 451 -3.86 12.08 28.57
C LEU A 451 -4.50 13.39 28.09
N SER A 452 -4.15 13.81 26.88
CA SER A 452 -4.81 14.94 26.21
C SER A 452 -6.31 14.67 25.99
N ASN A 453 -7.11 15.73 25.80
CA ASN A 453 -8.56 15.60 25.56
C ASN A 453 -8.90 14.62 24.43
N VAL A 454 -8.09 14.63 23.36
CA VAL A 454 -8.27 13.78 22.18
C VAL A 454 -7.92 12.32 22.50
N GLN A 455 -6.83 12.08 23.23
CA GLN A 455 -6.46 10.75 23.69
C GLN A 455 -7.52 10.18 24.63
N GLN A 456 -8.01 10.99 25.58
CA GLN A 456 -9.11 10.60 26.47
C GLN A 456 -10.37 10.26 25.67
N HIS A 457 -10.67 11.01 24.61
CA HIS A 457 -11.82 10.77 23.75
C HIS A 457 -11.71 9.41 23.04
N VAL A 458 -10.56 9.12 22.41
CA VAL A 458 -10.32 7.81 21.76
C VAL A 458 -10.33 6.66 22.76
N VAL A 459 -9.76 6.83 23.96
CA VAL A 459 -9.81 5.82 25.03
C VAL A 459 -11.24 5.55 25.47
N ARG A 460 -12.07 6.59 25.63
CA ARG A 460 -13.49 6.43 25.97
C ARG A 460 -14.25 5.71 24.87
N PHE A 461 -14.00 6.04 23.61
CA PHE A 461 -14.59 5.32 22.47
C PHE A 461 -14.28 3.82 22.54
N LEU A 462 -13.02 3.44 22.72
CA LEU A 462 -12.64 2.02 22.84
C LEU A 462 -13.22 1.34 24.08
N ALA A 463 -13.31 2.06 25.21
CA ALA A 463 -13.90 1.54 26.44
C ALA A 463 -15.41 1.31 26.34
N ASP A 464 -16.09 1.94 25.38
CA ASP A 464 -17.53 1.76 25.13
C ASP A 464 -17.82 0.61 24.14
N GLN A 465 -16.80 0.14 23.43
CA GLN A 465 -16.88 -0.94 22.44
C GLN A 465 -16.39 -2.28 23.02
N ASP A 466 -16.99 -3.38 22.57
CA ASP A 466 -16.48 -4.72 22.87
C ASP A 466 -15.03 -4.89 22.38
N GLU A 467 -14.20 -5.61 23.13
CA GLU A 467 -12.79 -5.84 22.79
C GLU A 467 -12.60 -6.49 21.41
N ALA A 468 -13.54 -7.35 21.02
CA ALA A 468 -13.55 -8.01 19.71
C ALA A 468 -13.83 -7.05 18.55
N ALA A 469 -14.39 -5.86 18.84
CA ALA A 469 -14.65 -4.80 17.89
C ALA A 469 -13.56 -3.71 17.92
N TRP A 470 -12.44 -3.92 18.60
CA TRP A 470 -11.35 -2.96 18.55
C TRP A 470 -10.63 -3.04 17.20
N PRO A 471 -10.35 -1.90 16.55
CA PRO A 471 -9.65 -1.90 15.27
C PRO A 471 -8.18 -2.32 15.42
N SER A 472 -7.60 -2.81 14.33
CA SER A 472 -6.18 -3.13 14.25
C SER A 472 -5.29 -1.97 14.69
N GLY A 473 -4.24 -2.26 15.45
CA GLY A 473 -3.28 -1.26 15.94
C GLY A 473 -3.70 -0.54 17.24
N ALA A 474 -4.96 -0.59 17.64
CA ALA A 474 -5.43 0.02 18.89
C ALA A 474 -4.69 -0.57 20.12
N VAL A 475 -4.65 -1.90 20.23
CA VAL A 475 -3.99 -2.60 21.34
C VAL A 475 -2.51 -2.24 21.43
N ASP A 476 -1.82 -2.19 20.30
CA ASP A 476 -0.38 -1.89 20.27
C ASP A 476 -0.11 -0.42 20.62
N ALA A 477 -0.96 0.51 20.17
CA ALA A 477 -0.87 1.91 20.57
C ALA A 477 -1.10 2.09 22.08
N LEU A 478 -2.18 1.51 22.62
CA LEU A 478 -2.48 1.55 24.06
C LEU A 478 -1.35 0.92 24.89
N ARG A 479 -0.85 -0.26 24.47
CA ARG A 479 0.27 -0.93 25.16
C ARG A 479 1.52 -0.08 25.17
N ARG A 480 1.88 0.52 24.04
CA ARG A 480 3.04 1.44 23.93
C ARG A 480 2.88 2.62 24.88
N TRP A 481 1.66 3.12 25.01
CA TRP A 481 1.31 4.21 25.91
C TRP A 481 1.02 3.81 27.35
N LYS A 482 1.22 2.53 27.70
CA LYS A 482 0.96 1.96 29.02
C LYS A 482 -0.49 2.17 29.48
N VAL A 483 -1.42 2.34 28.54
CA VAL A 483 -2.86 2.34 28.77
C VAL A 483 -3.34 0.87 28.82
N PRO A 484 -4.28 0.50 29.72
CA PRO A 484 -4.74 -0.88 29.84
C PRO A 484 -5.31 -1.43 28.53
N THR A 485 -4.98 -2.67 28.17
CA THR A 485 -5.44 -3.31 26.93
C THR A 485 -6.44 -4.43 27.15
N ARG A 486 -7.03 -4.51 28.35
CA ARG A 486 -8.18 -5.39 28.64
C ARG A 486 -9.40 -4.51 28.80
N HIS A 487 -10.51 -4.86 28.14
CA HIS A 487 -11.71 -4.01 28.12
C HIS A 487 -12.20 -3.60 29.51
N SER A 488 -12.29 -4.54 30.47
CA SER A 488 -12.69 -4.23 31.85
C SER A 488 -11.77 -3.23 32.55
N HIS A 489 -10.45 -3.37 32.39
CA HIS A 489 -9.47 -2.45 32.97
C HIS A 489 -9.49 -1.09 32.27
N LEU A 490 -9.72 -1.07 30.95
CA LEU A 490 -9.83 0.17 30.19
C LEU A 490 -11.06 0.99 30.61
N ARG A 491 -12.19 0.32 30.89
CA ARG A 491 -13.40 0.95 31.43
C ARG A 491 -13.17 1.59 32.80
N VAL A 492 -12.48 0.90 33.72
CA VAL A 492 -12.11 1.48 35.02
C VAL A 492 -11.15 2.66 34.83
N TYR A 493 -10.13 2.50 33.99
CA TYR A 493 -9.15 3.54 33.68
C TYR A 493 -9.81 4.81 33.12
N ALA A 494 -10.79 4.66 32.23
CA ALA A 494 -11.54 5.75 31.62
C ALA A 494 -12.68 6.30 32.52
N GLY A 495 -12.89 5.73 33.70
CA GLY A 495 -13.89 6.20 34.67
C GLY A 495 -15.32 5.74 34.41
N PHE A 496 -15.55 4.70 33.60
CA PHE A 496 -16.88 4.12 33.37
C PHE A 496 -17.40 3.30 34.56
N VAL A 497 -16.50 2.78 35.40
CA VAL A 497 -16.83 1.94 36.57
C VAL A 497 -15.91 2.34 37.72
N GLN A 498 -16.43 2.44 38.96
CA GLN A 498 -15.58 2.66 40.14
C GLN A 498 -14.70 1.43 40.40
N ALA A 499 -13.43 1.63 40.74
CA ALA A 499 -12.51 0.54 41.06
C ALA A 499 -13.02 -0.25 42.29
N GLY A 500 -13.53 -1.47 42.08
CA GLY A 500 -14.01 -2.35 43.14
C GLY A 500 -15.39 -3.00 42.94
N GLN A 501 -16.05 -2.73 41.80
CA GLN A 501 -17.19 -3.53 41.29
C GLN A 501 -16.74 -4.37 40.10
#